data_AF-A0A350IJL8-F1
#
_entry.id   AF-A0A350IJL8-F1
#
_cell.length_a   1.000
_cell.length_b   1.000
_cell.length_c   1.000
_cell.angle_alpha   90.00
_cell.angle_beta   90.00
_cell.angle_gamma   90.00
#
_symmetry.space_group_name_H-M   'P 1'
#
loop_
_entity.id
_entity.type
_entity.pdbx_description
1 polymer ?
#
loop_
_entity_poly.entity_id
_entity_poly.type
_entity_poly.pdbx_seq_one_letter_code
_entity_poly.pdbx_strand_id
1 'polypeptide(L)'
;MKKYIFILSLILTISINESTAQVAVISEYYNQSGTPVGEWTEIIITADNANLVGYTLRDNSESGDWQGGVKFKDIPLWRNLRKGTIIVIWHRSTGAPKDINPSDGYLEVNAEDTDLFDKRLFSAASWDIPVLNISQNNDIIQLIDASDNNVHSLGHSSTGETASMSSITGPKIFHNGSIEGGGYGIRVVPGRNLDEYNKGWDASNSYTDESNNTSKGLPNNNATYKNANQLFWQSLREPEWNSYNSGVSITLMGDKAQINWMPANSTMNAIEGYLILRIPSDDIATFPPPADGKIYNVGDMLGSAKVVGLIYYLNQNQFIDNDLKNAECGRQYIYRIYAFRFNKDDANMDGVPENVRGRTYNGSQFAQTNPIDKPKPPKPTIQSKEGRNVFCEAEAVFIDLIGDYTTDIIFQWYLDGKPIPGETGSHLNVTKSGNYQIIAQHLTSLCETSSEIAKITILPEPTASLFIRDGSNFIPVINDTIIYVCKENGWIYPILNLQGSDSTEWYFDNRLKT
;
A
#
# COMPACT_ATOMS: atom_id res chain seq x y z
N MET A 1 -73.02 -1.38 -32.18
CA MET A 1 -72.23 -0.13 -32.10
C MET A 1 -70.89 -0.44 -31.43
N LYS A 2 -69.81 -0.58 -32.21
CA LYS A 2 -68.45 -0.80 -31.69
C LYS A 2 -67.79 0.57 -31.51
N LYS A 3 -67.36 0.89 -30.27
CA LYS A 3 -66.57 2.09 -29.95
C LYS A 3 -65.10 1.80 -30.23
N TYR A 4 -64.46 2.65 -31.04
CA TYR A 4 -63.01 2.64 -31.22
C TYR A 4 -62.40 3.68 -30.26
N ILE A 5 -61.46 3.23 -29.43
CA ILE A 5 -60.64 4.09 -28.58
C ILE A 5 -59.36 4.38 -29.35
N PHE A 6 -59.11 5.66 -29.65
CA PHE A 6 -57.82 6.13 -30.16
C PHE A 6 -56.90 6.39 -28.96
N ILE A 7 -55.80 5.66 -28.88
CA ILE A 7 -54.70 5.94 -27.94
C ILE A 7 -53.70 6.82 -28.68
N LEU A 8 -53.61 8.09 -28.29
CA LEU A 8 -52.61 9.03 -28.77
C LEU A 8 -51.31 8.78 -27.99
N SER A 9 -50.30 8.22 -28.65
CA SER A 9 -48.95 8.06 -28.09
C SER A 9 -48.22 9.40 -28.20
N LEU A 10 -47.98 10.04 -27.06
CA LEU A 10 -47.13 11.22 -26.94
C LEU A 10 -45.68 10.76 -26.81
N ILE A 11 -44.91 10.81 -27.89
CA ILE A 11 -43.46 10.55 -27.88
C ILE A 11 -42.78 11.80 -27.33
N LEU A 12 -42.37 11.75 -26.06
CA LEU A 12 -41.56 12.78 -25.42
C LEU A 12 -40.10 12.57 -25.86
N THR A 13 -39.63 13.31 -26.87
CA THR A 13 -38.21 13.36 -27.21
C THR A 13 -37.48 14.16 -26.12
N ILE A 14 -36.85 13.46 -25.18
CA ILE A 14 -35.88 14.06 -24.27
C ILE A 14 -34.63 14.36 -25.10
N SER A 15 -34.47 15.62 -25.52
CA SER A 15 -33.21 16.14 -25.99
C SER A 15 -32.27 16.24 -24.79
N ILE A 16 -31.40 15.25 -24.66
CA ILE A 16 -30.23 15.27 -23.77
C ILE A 16 -29.31 16.37 -24.32
N ASN A 17 -29.32 17.54 -23.68
CA ASN A 17 -28.24 18.49 -23.86
C ASN A 17 -27.00 17.85 -23.21
N GLU A 18 -26.11 17.30 -24.02
CA GLU A 18 -24.75 17.00 -23.57
C GLU A 18 -24.11 18.34 -23.20
N SER A 19 -24.17 18.68 -21.91
CA SER A 19 -23.27 19.66 -21.32
C SER A 19 -21.86 19.10 -21.51
N THR A 20 -21.16 19.51 -22.57
CA THR A 20 -19.76 19.14 -22.76
C THR A 20 -18.95 19.70 -21.60
N ALA A 21 -18.61 18.83 -20.64
CA ALA A 21 -17.74 19.19 -19.53
C ALA A 21 -16.42 19.73 -20.10
N GLN A 22 -15.85 20.76 -19.47
CA GLN A 22 -14.54 21.28 -19.84
C GLN A 22 -13.51 20.14 -19.68
N VAL A 23 -12.92 19.72 -20.80
CA VAL A 23 -12.03 18.54 -20.87
C VAL A 23 -10.57 18.86 -20.60
N ALA A 24 -10.17 20.12 -20.74
CA ALA A 24 -8.81 20.57 -20.47
C ALA A 24 -8.76 22.06 -20.11
N VAL A 25 -7.69 22.48 -19.44
CA VAL A 25 -7.32 23.88 -19.19
C VAL A 25 -5.86 24.13 -19.55
N ILE A 26 -5.56 25.34 -20.00
CA ILE A 26 -4.20 25.86 -20.12
C ILE A 26 -3.81 26.46 -18.76
N SER A 27 -2.71 25.97 -18.20
CA SER A 27 -2.27 26.31 -16.84
C SER A 27 -1.19 27.37 -16.83
N GLU A 28 -0.23 27.24 -17.73
CA GLU A 28 0.90 28.14 -17.87
C GLU A 28 1.38 28.12 -19.32
N TYR A 29 1.88 29.24 -19.81
CA TYR A 29 2.75 29.25 -20.98
C TYR A 29 3.97 30.13 -20.71
N TYR A 30 5.06 29.83 -21.39
CA TYR A 30 6.35 30.47 -21.20
C TYR A 30 6.80 31.16 -22.48
N ASN A 31 7.21 32.42 -22.33
CA ASN A 31 7.69 33.29 -23.38
C ASN A 31 9.22 33.35 -23.39
N GLN A 32 9.80 33.34 -24.59
CA GLN A 32 11.23 33.53 -24.80
C GLN A 32 11.49 34.71 -25.74
N SER A 33 12.28 35.68 -25.30
CA SER A 33 12.53 36.89 -26.09
C SER A 33 13.55 36.70 -27.20
N GLY A 34 13.37 37.45 -28.29
CA GLY A 34 14.28 37.50 -29.43
C GLY A 34 14.07 36.32 -30.39
N THR A 35 14.41 35.10 -29.97
CA THR A 35 14.14 33.88 -30.75
C THR A 35 13.20 32.98 -29.94
N PRO A 36 11.98 32.67 -30.44
CA PRO A 36 10.97 31.91 -29.69
C PRO A 36 11.29 30.41 -29.56
N VAL A 37 12.58 30.05 -29.65
CA VAL A 37 13.05 28.68 -29.44
C VAL A 37 13.07 28.41 -27.95
N GLY A 38 12.20 27.50 -27.50
CA GLY A 38 12.08 27.13 -26.09
C GLY A 38 10.79 27.57 -25.42
N GLU A 39 9.89 28.25 -26.14
CA GLU A 39 8.52 28.49 -25.67
C GLU A 39 7.75 27.19 -25.51
N TRP A 40 6.81 27.17 -24.56
CA TRP A 40 5.96 26.03 -24.29
C TRP A 40 4.63 26.43 -23.67
N THR A 41 3.65 25.55 -23.80
CA THR A 41 2.36 25.64 -23.13
C THR A 41 2.09 24.36 -22.34
N GLU A 42 1.55 24.53 -21.14
CA GLU A 42 1.11 23.46 -20.27
C GLU A 42 -0.41 23.37 -20.26
N ILE A 43 -0.90 22.15 -20.50
CA ILE A 43 -2.32 21.79 -20.50
C ILE A 43 -2.55 20.73 -19.42
N ILE A 44 -3.63 20.88 -18.66
CA ILE A 44 -4.09 19.89 -17.69
C ILE A 44 -5.41 19.31 -18.19
N ILE A 45 -5.50 17.99 -18.26
CA ILE A 45 -6.76 17.29 -18.59
C ILE A 45 -7.68 17.29 -17.36
N THR A 46 -8.93 17.69 -17.53
CA THR A 46 -9.89 17.89 -16.43
C THR A 46 -11.06 16.89 -16.43
N ALA A 47 -11.10 15.99 -17.41
CA ALA A 47 -12.09 14.91 -17.49
C ALA A 47 -11.45 13.57 -17.89
N ASP A 48 -12.02 12.46 -17.41
CA ASP A 48 -11.63 11.12 -17.86
C ASP A 48 -12.20 10.83 -19.24
N ASN A 49 -11.49 9.98 -20.00
CA ASN A 49 -11.77 9.70 -21.41
C ASN A 49 -11.74 10.94 -22.32
N ALA A 50 -10.92 11.95 -21.96
CA ALA A 50 -10.74 13.12 -22.80
C ALA A 50 -10.18 12.71 -24.16
N ASN A 51 -10.78 13.24 -25.23
CA ASN A 51 -10.36 13.01 -26.59
C ASN A 51 -9.96 14.34 -27.20
N LEU A 52 -8.67 14.49 -27.50
CA LEU A 52 -8.13 15.70 -28.13
C LEU A 52 -7.95 15.55 -29.63
N VAL A 53 -8.32 14.42 -30.24
CA VAL A 53 -8.19 14.23 -31.70
C VAL A 53 -8.91 15.36 -32.45
N GLY A 54 -8.19 16.03 -33.35
CA GLY A 54 -8.71 17.13 -34.16
C GLY A 54 -8.75 18.48 -33.44
N TYR A 55 -8.48 18.54 -32.14
CA TYR A 55 -8.36 19.80 -31.41
C TYR A 55 -7.17 20.59 -31.95
N THR A 56 -7.14 21.90 -31.77
CA THR A 56 -6.03 22.76 -32.18
C THR A 56 -5.56 23.63 -31.02
N LEU A 57 -4.26 23.59 -30.70
CA LEU A 57 -3.60 24.59 -29.87
C LEU A 57 -3.02 25.68 -30.77
N ARG A 58 -3.43 26.94 -30.58
CA ARG A 58 -3.05 28.08 -31.43
C ARG A 58 -2.77 29.34 -30.63
N ASP A 59 -2.17 30.31 -31.29
CA ASP A 59 -1.92 31.67 -30.78
C ASP A 59 -2.58 32.75 -31.66
N ASN A 60 -2.53 34.00 -31.20
CA ASN A 60 -2.82 35.18 -32.00
C ASN A 60 -1.60 36.12 -32.05
N SER A 61 -1.60 37.04 -33.02
CA SER A 61 -0.61 38.12 -33.03
C SER A 61 -0.90 39.15 -31.94
N GLU A 62 0.08 39.98 -31.63
CA GLU A 62 -0.09 41.17 -30.80
C GLU A 62 -1.25 42.08 -31.26
N SER A 63 -1.55 42.10 -32.57
CA SER A 63 -2.67 42.85 -33.16
C SER A 63 -4.05 42.19 -33.00
N GLY A 64 -4.10 40.92 -32.55
CA GLY A 64 -5.33 40.19 -32.34
C GLY A 64 -5.73 39.19 -33.43
N ASP A 65 -4.92 39.03 -34.48
CA ASP A 65 -5.20 38.11 -35.59
C ASP A 65 -4.77 36.69 -35.23
N TRP A 66 -5.67 35.71 -35.34
CA TRP A 66 -5.34 34.30 -35.12
C TRP A 66 -4.28 33.82 -36.12
N GLN A 67 -3.15 33.32 -35.63
CA GLN A 67 -2.01 32.98 -36.49
C GLN A 67 -2.10 31.53 -36.98
N GLY A 68 -1.53 30.59 -36.24
CA GLY A 68 -1.52 29.18 -36.59
C GLY A 68 -1.42 28.33 -35.34
N GLY A 69 -1.37 27.02 -35.51
CA GLY A 69 -1.29 26.11 -34.38
C GLY A 69 -1.19 24.66 -34.78
N VAL A 70 -0.96 23.82 -33.77
CA VAL A 70 -0.88 22.38 -33.95
C VAL A 70 -2.25 21.75 -33.75
N LYS A 71 -2.69 20.98 -34.75
CA LYS A 71 -3.88 20.15 -34.68
C LYS A 71 -3.46 18.74 -34.23
N PHE A 72 -4.05 18.26 -33.15
CA PHE A 72 -3.80 16.92 -32.60
C PHE A 72 -4.22 15.84 -33.61
N LYS A 73 -3.31 14.96 -33.99
CA LYS A 73 -3.57 13.92 -35.00
C LYS A 73 -4.55 12.87 -34.52
N ASP A 74 -5.14 12.15 -35.46
CA ASP A 74 -5.95 10.99 -35.12
C ASP A 74 -5.09 9.76 -34.82
N ILE A 75 -4.56 9.70 -33.59
CA ILE A 75 -3.71 8.61 -33.09
C ILE A 75 -4.18 8.15 -31.70
N PRO A 76 -3.86 6.91 -31.29
CA PRO A 76 -4.28 6.38 -29.97
C PRO A 76 -3.86 7.24 -28.78
N LEU A 77 -2.72 7.92 -28.84
CA LEU A 77 -2.22 8.76 -27.73
C LEU A 77 -3.22 9.85 -27.30
N TRP A 78 -3.87 10.50 -28.28
CA TRP A 78 -4.80 11.60 -28.03
C TRP A 78 -6.23 11.15 -27.77
N ARG A 79 -6.47 9.83 -27.82
CA ARG A 79 -7.75 9.21 -27.51
C ARG A 79 -7.71 8.70 -26.08
N ASN A 80 -8.71 9.02 -25.28
CA ASN A 80 -8.87 8.50 -23.92
C ASN A 80 -7.74 8.91 -22.95
N LEU A 81 -7.42 10.20 -22.94
CA LEU A 81 -6.57 10.79 -21.90
C LEU A 81 -7.33 10.79 -20.57
N ARG A 82 -6.58 10.59 -19.48
CA ARG A 82 -7.15 10.52 -18.14
C ARG A 82 -7.15 11.89 -17.50
N LYS A 83 -8.11 12.10 -16.59
CA LYS A 83 -8.17 13.29 -15.76
C LYS A 83 -6.84 13.46 -15.00
N GLY A 84 -6.35 14.68 -14.92
CA GLY A 84 -5.09 15.01 -14.28
C GLY A 84 -3.84 14.66 -15.09
N THR A 85 -3.95 14.16 -16.34
CA THR A 85 -2.81 14.11 -17.25
C THR A 85 -2.30 15.52 -17.54
N ILE A 86 -0.99 15.73 -17.38
CA ILE A 86 -0.30 16.99 -17.67
C ILE A 86 0.36 16.86 -19.04
N ILE A 87 0.17 17.85 -19.92
CA ILE A 87 0.73 17.86 -21.26
C ILE A 87 1.52 19.15 -21.44
N VAL A 88 2.82 19.02 -21.69
CA VAL A 88 3.70 20.13 -22.05
C VAL A 88 3.97 20.06 -23.55
N ILE A 89 3.65 21.13 -24.27
CA ILE A 89 3.90 21.25 -25.71
C ILE A 89 4.92 22.37 -25.93
N TRP A 90 6.12 21.98 -26.36
CA TRP A 90 7.12 22.92 -26.84
C TRP A 90 6.71 23.48 -28.19
N HIS A 91 6.76 24.79 -28.36
CA HIS A 91 6.35 25.44 -29.61
C HIS A 91 7.40 25.27 -30.71
N ARG A 92 8.69 25.53 -30.41
CA ARG A 92 9.79 25.47 -31.40
C ARG A 92 11.14 25.07 -30.78
N SER A 93 11.30 23.84 -30.31
CA SER A 93 12.54 23.40 -29.64
C SER A 93 13.32 22.36 -30.45
N THR A 94 14.66 22.42 -30.40
CA THR A 94 15.54 21.34 -30.89
C THR A 94 15.93 20.41 -29.76
N GLY A 95 15.66 19.11 -29.88
CA GLY A 95 16.01 18.14 -28.83
C GLY A 95 15.07 18.18 -27.62
N ALA A 96 13.85 18.71 -27.77
CA ALA A 96 12.80 18.59 -26.76
C ALA A 96 12.64 17.13 -26.31
N PRO A 97 12.45 16.87 -25.01
CA PRO A 97 12.04 15.57 -24.55
C PRO A 97 10.81 15.09 -25.32
N LYS A 98 10.78 13.80 -25.64
CA LYS A 98 9.63 13.14 -26.23
C LYS A 98 9.14 12.09 -25.24
N ASP A 99 8.22 12.50 -24.39
CA ASP A 99 7.45 11.62 -23.54
C ASP A 99 6.05 11.45 -24.13
N ILE A 100 5.78 10.23 -24.58
CA ILE A 100 4.51 9.81 -25.20
C ILE A 100 3.88 8.65 -24.43
N ASN A 101 4.27 8.44 -23.16
CA ASN A 101 3.74 7.39 -22.31
C ASN A 101 2.64 7.94 -21.39
N PRO A 102 1.35 7.82 -21.75
CA PRO A 102 0.28 8.41 -20.92
C PRO A 102 0.04 7.65 -19.60
N SER A 103 0.83 6.60 -19.31
CA SER A 103 0.61 5.74 -18.15
C SER A 103 1.04 6.36 -16.82
N ASP A 104 1.95 7.32 -16.81
CA ASP A 104 2.37 8.05 -15.60
C ASP A 104 1.62 9.39 -15.41
N GLY A 105 0.74 9.71 -16.36
CA GLY A 105 -0.07 10.92 -16.33
C GLY A 105 0.72 12.18 -16.69
N TYR A 106 1.84 12.06 -17.38
CA TYR A 106 2.61 13.16 -17.95
C TYR A 106 2.88 12.92 -19.43
N LEU A 107 2.92 13.99 -20.22
CA LEU A 107 3.32 13.97 -21.62
C LEU A 107 4.12 15.24 -21.88
N GLU A 108 5.23 15.12 -22.59
CA GLU A 108 6.04 16.26 -23.02
C GLU A 108 6.46 16.05 -24.46
N VAL A 109 6.00 16.93 -25.33
CA VAL A 109 6.08 16.75 -26.78
C VAL A 109 6.42 18.05 -27.47
N ASN A 110 6.81 17.94 -28.74
CA ASN A 110 7.14 19.08 -29.59
C ASN A 110 6.03 19.33 -30.61
N ALA A 111 5.60 20.57 -30.75
CA ALA A 111 4.63 21.00 -31.76
C ALA A 111 5.10 20.68 -33.20
N GLU A 112 6.41 20.63 -33.44
CA GLU A 112 6.99 20.26 -34.73
C GLU A 112 6.99 18.74 -35.00
N ASP A 113 6.59 17.91 -34.03
CA ASP A 113 6.55 16.45 -34.19
C ASP A 113 5.40 16.05 -35.12
N THR A 114 5.76 15.73 -36.36
CA THR A 114 4.80 15.35 -37.41
C THR A 114 4.12 14.01 -37.15
N ASP A 115 4.56 13.18 -36.20
CA ASP A 115 3.83 11.96 -35.84
C ASP A 115 2.64 12.28 -34.93
N LEU A 116 2.69 13.40 -34.22
CA LEU A 116 1.73 13.78 -33.18
C LEU A 116 0.76 14.87 -33.64
N PHE A 117 1.22 15.78 -34.51
CA PHE A 117 0.48 16.98 -34.89
C PHE A 117 0.45 17.22 -36.40
N ASP A 118 -0.66 17.80 -36.87
CA ASP A 118 -0.78 18.45 -38.17
C ASP A 118 -0.64 19.96 -37.99
N LYS A 119 0.06 20.62 -38.91
CA LYS A 119 0.14 22.08 -38.95
C LYS A 119 -1.18 22.67 -39.46
N ARG A 120 -1.74 23.63 -38.74
CA ARG A 120 -2.99 24.33 -39.11
C ARG A 120 -2.76 25.84 -39.12
N LEU A 121 -3.00 26.50 -40.25
CA LEU A 121 -2.87 27.95 -40.39
C LEU A 121 -4.25 28.61 -40.40
N PHE A 122 -4.32 29.82 -39.84
CA PHE A 122 -5.47 30.73 -39.90
C PHE A 122 -5.07 31.96 -40.73
N SER A 123 -4.71 33.08 -40.09
CA SER A 123 -4.26 34.30 -40.77
C SER A 123 -2.76 34.30 -41.10
N ALA A 124 -1.97 33.42 -40.47
CA ALA A 124 -0.54 33.30 -40.76
C ALA A 124 -0.28 32.80 -42.20
N ALA A 125 0.64 33.44 -42.91
CA ALA A 125 0.97 33.11 -44.30
C ALA A 125 1.84 31.84 -44.44
N SER A 126 2.63 31.50 -43.42
CA SER A 126 3.43 30.28 -43.33
C SER A 126 3.56 29.83 -41.88
N TRP A 127 4.03 28.60 -41.68
CA TRP A 127 4.23 28.00 -40.36
C TRP A 127 5.36 28.61 -39.53
N ASP A 128 6.20 29.46 -40.12
CA ASP A 128 7.52 29.78 -39.56
C ASP A 128 7.45 30.63 -38.26
N ILE A 129 7.95 31.86 -38.30
CA ILE A 129 8.04 32.73 -37.12
C ILE A 129 6.67 33.12 -36.50
N PRO A 130 5.53 33.23 -37.22
CA PRO A 130 4.33 33.80 -36.60
C PRO A 130 3.43 32.82 -35.83
N VAL A 131 3.70 31.51 -35.83
CA VAL A 131 2.77 30.47 -35.31
C VAL A 131 3.18 29.86 -33.98
N LEU A 132 2.37 29.99 -32.92
CA LEU A 132 2.75 29.68 -31.53
C LEU A 132 3.98 30.51 -31.10
N ASN A 133 3.97 31.81 -31.38
CA ASN A 133 5.04 32.74 -31.00
C ASN A 133 4.49 33.77 -30.02
N ILE A 134 4.83 33.61 -28.74
CA ILE A 134 4.24 34.44 -27.70
C ILE A 134 4.80 35.87 -27.79
N SER A 135 3.91 36.83 -27.93
CA SER A 135 4.26 38.25 -27.93
C SER A 135 4.35 38.78 -26.49
N GLN A 136 5.21 39.76 -26.24
CA GLN A 136 5.39 40.31 -24.88
C GLN A 136 4.23 41.19 -24.41
N ASN A 137 3.57 41.88 -25.33
CA ASN A 137 2.56 42.87 -24.96
C ASN A 137 1.15 42.29 -24.89
N ASN A 138 0.78 41.47 -25.88
CA ASN A 138 -0.55 40.91 -26.00
C ASN A 138 -0.47 39.55 -26.69
N ASP A 139 -0.99 38.51 -26.06
CA ASP A 139 -1.13 37.20 -26.69
C ASP A 139 -2.21 36.36 -25.99
N ILE A 140 -2.70 35.35 -26.70
CA ILE A 140 -3.71 34.39 -26.27
C ILE A 140 -3.30 33.04 -26.84
N ILE A 141 -2.95 32.12 -25.94
CA ILE A 141 -2.90 30.71 -26.27
C ILE A 141 -4.29 30.13 -26.08
N GLN A 142 -4.81 29.49 -27.13
CA GLN A 142 -6.15 28.94 -27.16
C GLN A 142 -6.14 27.48 -27.60
N LEU A 143 -6.86 26.65 -26.84
CA LEU A 143 -7.24 25.32 -27.24
C LEU A 143 -8.68 25.34 -27.76
N ILE A 144 -8.86 24.94 -29.01
CA ILE A 144 -10.18 24.76 -29.64
C ILE A 144 -10.44 23.29 -29.96
N ASP A 145 -11.70 22.89 -29.92
CA ASP A 145 -12.12 21.54 -30.31
C ASP A 145 -12.09 21.35 -31.84
N ALA A 146 -12.43 20.14 -32.30
CA ALA A 146 -12.46 19.82 -33.73
C ALA A 146 -13.53 20.60 -34.54
N SER A 147 -14.45 21.29 -33.85
CA SER A 147 -15.50 22.15 -34.43
C SER A 147 -15.18 23.64 -34.25
N ASP A 148 -13.96 23.97 -33.83
CA ASP A 148 -13.47 25.33 -33.56
C ASP A 148 -14.15 26.04 -32.38
N ASN A 149 -14.82 25.30 -31.49
CA ASN A 149 -15.30 25.89 -30.24
C ASN A 149 -14.15 26.00 -29.24
N ASN A 150 -14.14 27.09 -28.49
CA ASN A 150 -13.16 27.29 -27.42
C ASN A 150 -13.34 26.26 -26.30
N VAL A 151 -12.27 25.53 -26.01
CA VAL A 151 -12.17 24.61 -24.86
C VAL A 151 -11.64 25.35 -23.66
N HIS A 152 -10.52 26.06 -23.85
CA HIS A 152 -9.94 26.96 -22.86
C HIS A 152 -8.96 27.95 -23.53
N SER A 153 -8.85 29.15 -22.97
CA SER A 153 -7.89 30.17 -23.40
C SER A 153 -7.19 30.79 -22.20
N LEU A 154 -5.87 30.95 -22.31
CA LEU A 154 -5.03 31.73 -21.39
C LEU A 154 -4.31 32.82 -22.20
N GLY A 155 -4.24 34.04 -21.67
CA GLY A 155 -3.65 35.16 -22.40
C GLY A 155 -3.28 36.31 -21.48
N HIS A 156 -2.70 37.36 -22.06
CA HIS A 156 -2.32 38.58 -21.36
C HIS A 156 -2.45 39.80 -22.27
N SER A 157 -2.61 40.98 -21.67
CA SER A 157 -2.61 42.24 -22.41
C SER A 157 -2.09 43.40 -21.59
N SER A 158 -1.21 44.19 -22.20
CA SER A 158 -0.68 45.45 -21.66
C SER A 158 -1.64 46.64 -21.78
N THR A 159 -2.77 46.47 -22.47
CA THR A 159 -3.70 47.57 -22.81
C THR A 159 -5.12 47.37 -22.25
N GLY A 160 -5.34 46.32 -21.46
CA GLY A 160 -6.67 45.94 -20.95
C GLY A 160 -7.32 44.82 -21.76
N GLU A 161 -8.58 44.49 -21.46
CA GLU A 161 -9.30 43.45 -22.20
C GLU A 161 -9.49 43.86 -23.67
N THR A 162 -8.95 43.07 -24.60
CA THR A 162 -9.02 43.36 -26.04
C THR A 162 -10.30 42.84 -26.69
N ALA A 163 -10.58 43.29 -27.92
CA ALA A 163 -11.70 42.78 -28.71
C ALA A 163 -11.56 41.27 -28.99
N SER A 164 -10.35 40.78 -29.27
CA SER A 164 -10.09 39.35 -29.48
C SER A 164 -10.38 38.54 -28.22
N MET A 165 -9.97 39.01 -27.04
CA MET A 165 -10.26 38.36 -25.75
C MET A 165 -11.76 38.30 -25.45
N SER A 166 -12.47 39.43 -25.59
CA SER A 166 -13.90 39.53 -25.31
C SER A 166 -14.77 38.74 -26.29
N SER A 167 -14.28 38.50 -27.52
CA SER A 167 -14.97 37.68 -28.52
C SER A 167 -14.97 36.18 -28.21
N ILE A 168 -14.05 35.70 -27.36
CA ILE A 168 -13.96 34.27 -27.02
C ILE A 168 -15.10 33.90 -26.08
N THR A 169 -16.00 33.04 -26.56
CA THR A 169 -17.07 32.46 -25.75
C THR A 169 -16.58 31.24 -24.96
N GLY A 170 -17.14 31.00 -23.78
CA GLY A 170 -16.79 29.83 -22.96
C GLY A 170 -15.59 30.04 -22.03
N PRO A 171 -14.97 28.93 -21.56
CA PRO A 171 -13.95 28.95 -20.50
C PRO A 171 -12.68 29.70 -20.93
N LYS A 172 -12.25 30.69 -20.14
CA LYS A 172 -11.06 31.51 -20.43
C LYS A 172 -10.60 32.31 -19.22
N ILE A 173 -9.33 32.69 -19.20
CA ILE A 173 -8.79 33.65 -18.24
C ILE A 173 -7.63 34.47 -18.84
N PHE A 174 -7.58 35.76 -18.53
CA PHE A 174 -6.59 36.68 -19.09
C PHE A 174 -5.96 37.57 -18.02
N HIS A 175 -4.63 37.65 -18.05
CA HIS A 175 -3.81 38.48 -17.18
C HIS A 175 -3.83 39.95 -17.61
N ASN A 176 -3.93 40.86 -16.63
CA ASN A 176 -3.84 42.29 -16.84
C ASN A 176 -2.38 42.77 -16.70
N GLY A 177 -1.65 42.75 -17.81
CA GLY A 177 -0.23 43.11 -17.87
C GLY A 177 0.47 42.57 -19.12
N SER A 178 1.64 43.16 -19.43
CA SER A 178 2.62 42.60 -20.38
C SER A 178 3.51 41.56 -19.70
N ILE A 179 4.21 40.77 -20.49
CA ILE A 179 5.37 40.00 -20.06
C ILE A 179 6.63 40.89 -20.12
N GLU A 180 7.35 41.06 -19.02
CA GLU A 180 8.52 41.92 -18.85
C GLU A 180 9.70 41.56 -19.77
N GLY A 181 9.86 40.27 -20.10
CA GLY A 181 11.05 39.78 -20.79
C GLY A 181 10.99 38.31 -21.21
N GLY A 182 12.05 37.87 -21.89
CA GLY A 182 12.29 36.43 -22.08
C GLY A 182 12.62 35.78 -20.75
N GLY A 183 12.13 34.57 -20.51
CA GLY A 183 12.30 33.92 -19.21
C GLY A 183 11.08 34.01 -18.29
N TYR A 184 10.00 34.64 -18.74
CA TYR A 184 8.77 34.80 -17.97
C TYR A 184 7.62 34.04 -18.63
N GLY A 185 6.63 33.67 -17.82
CA GLY A 185 5.40 33.04 -18.27
C GLY A 185 4.18 33.64 -17.60
N ILE A 186 3.03 33.39 -18.20
CA ILE A 186 1.72 33.70 -17.61
C ILE A 186 1.12 32.40 -17.10
N ARG A 187 0.68 32.41 -15.84
CA ARG A 187 0.15 31.23 -15.17
C ARG A 187 -1.13 31.54 -14.40
N VAL A 188 -2.00 30.54 -14.29
CA VAL A 188 -3.20 30.60 -13.45
C VAL A 188 -2.83 30.25 -12.02
N VAL A 189 -2.98 31.19 -11.09
CA VAL A 189 -2.62 31.04 -9.67
C VAL A 189 -3.55 31.91 -8.81
N PRO A 190 -4.14 31.41 -7.71
CA PRO A 190 -3.76 30.21 -6.97
C PRO A 190 -4.29 28.89 -7.54
N GLY A 191 -5.16 28.90 -8.56
CA GLY A 191 -5.58 27.70 -9.28
C GLY A 191 -6.31 26.67 -8.41
N ARG A 192 -7.13 27.10 -7.45
CA ARG A 192 -7.76 26.24 -6.44
C ARG A 192 -8.82 25.28 -6.99
N ASN A 193 -9.39 25.60 -8.13
CA ASN A 193 -10.44 24.84 -8.79
C ASN A 193 -10.64 25.36 -10.22
N LEU A 194 -11.48 24.65 -10.99
CA LEU A 194 -11.75 24.96 -12.39
C LEU A 194 -12.36 26.35 -12.64
N ASP A 195 -13.10 26.91 -11.69
CA ASP A 195 -13.69 28.26 -11.81
C ASP A 195 -12.60 29.35 -11.85
N GLU A 196 -11.48 29.14 -11.16
CA GLU A 196 -10.35 30.08 -11.20
C GLU A 196 -9.59 30.07 -12.53
N TYR A 197 -9.71 29.00 -13.31
CA TYR A 197 -9.19 28.96 -14.68
C TYR A 197 -10.12 29.68 -15.67
N ASN A 198 -11.31 30.10 -15.23
CA ASN A 198 -12.41 30.53 -16.10
C ASN A 198 -12.94 31.95 -15.76
N LYS A 199 -12.13 32.79 -15.12
CA LYS A 199 -12.56 34.11 -14.63
C LYS A 199 -12.77 35.17 -15.70
N GLY A 200 -12.41 34.92 -16.96
CA GLY A 200 -12.38 35.94 -17.98
C GLY A 200 -11.23 36.92 -17.74
N TRP A 201 -11.50 38.22 -17.90
CA TRP A 201 -10.50 39.26 -17.63
C TRP A 201 -10.21 39.41 -16.12
N ASP A 202 -8.98 39.10 -15.71
CA ASP A 202 -8.53 39.20 -14.33
C ASP A 202 -7.96 40.60 -14.04
N ALA A 203 -8.85 41.60 -13.98
CA ALA A 203 -8.47 43.01 -13.81
C ALA A 203 -7.55 43.28 -12.62
N SER A 204 -7.64 42.46 -11.56
CA SER A 204 -6.88 42.61 -10.32
C SER A 204 -5.72 41.61 -10.18
N ASN A 205 -5.44 40.79 -11.21
CA ASN A 205 -4.41 39.74 -11.18
C ASN A 205 -4.51 38.85 -9.92
N SER A 206 -5.74 38.50 -9.54
CA SER A 206 -6.01 37.69 -8.35
C SER A 206 -6.00 36.18 -8.64
N TYR A 207 -6.07 35.81 -9.92
CA TYR A 207 -6.15 34.45 -10.44
C TYR A 207 -5.11 34.18 -11.53
N THR A 208 -4.31 35.18 -11.89
CA THR A 208 -3.19 35.11 -12.83
C THR A 208 -1.97 35.81 -12.28
N ASP A 209 -0.79 35.37 -12.70
CA ASP A 209 0.48 35.95 -12.33
C ASP A 209 1.45 35.88 -13.51
N GLU A 210 2.33 36.88 -13.59
CA GLU A 210 3.48 36.87 -14.48
C GLU A 210 4.70 36.45 -13.65
N SER A 211 5.44 35.44 -14.10
CA SER A 211 6.55 34.92 -13.30
C SER A 211 7.72 34.43 -14.13
N ASN A 212 8.92 34.70 -13.63
CA ASN A 212 10.16 34.07 -14.09
C ASN A 212 10.49 32.77 -13.34
N ASN A 213 9.69 32.39 -12.34
CA ASN A 213 9.77 31.11 -11.65
C ASN A 213 8.74 30.16 -12.25
N THR A 214 9.02 29.70 -13.45
CA THR A 214 8.13 28.83 -14.23
C THR A 214 8.00 27.46 -13.59
N SER A 215 6.84 26.86 -13.73
CA SER A 215 6.54 25.53 -13.15
C SER A 215 6.25 24.50 -14.23
N LYS A 216 7.05 24.48 -15.30
CA LYS A 216 6.84 23.55 -16.42
C LYS A 216 6.62 22.11 -15.97
N GLY A 217 5.44 21.58 -16.25
CA GLY A 217 5.06 20.21 -15.93
C GLY A 217 4.80 19.96 -14.44
N LEU A 218 4.64 21.03 -13.65
CA LEU A 218 4.50 21.04 -12.19
C LEU A 218 3.45 22.05 -11.75
N PRO A 219 2.77 21.84 -10.61
CA PRO A 219 1.81 22.83 -10.12
C PRO A 219 2.48 24.16 -9.80
N ASN A 220 1.98 25.25 -10.38
CA ASN A 220 2.43 26.60 -10.01
C ASN A 220 1.97 26.99 -8.59
N ASN A 221 2.57 28.05 -8.04
CA ASN A 221 2.17 28.62 -6.76
C ASN A 221 2.43 30.13 -6.67
N ASN A 222 1.87 30.76 -5.64
CA ASN A 222 2.21 32.12 -5.25
C ASN A 222 2.53 32.20 -3.75
N ALA A 223 3.06 33.35 -3.31
CA ALA A 223 3.51 33.54 -1.93
C ALA A 223 2.40 33.36 -0.88
N THR A 224 1.15 33.67 -1.24
CA THR A 224 -0.02 33.60 -0.34
C THR A 224 -0.59 32.19 -0.24
N TYR A 225 -0.64 31.46 -1.34
CA TYR A 225 -1.28 30.16 -1.50
C TYR A 225 -0.30 29.13 -2.07
N LYS A 226 0.68 28.75 -1.26
CA LYS A 226 1.85 27.96 -1.70
C LYS A 226 1.52 26.59 -2.28
N ASN A 227 0.41 25.97 -1.87
CA ASN A 227 0.01 24.62 -2.29
C ASN A 227 -1.41 24.55 -2.88
N ALA A 228 -2.04 25.68 -3.16
CA ALA A 228 -3.42 25.70 -3.64
C ALA A 228 -3.60 24.96 -4.97
N ASN A 229 -2.76 25.28 -5.96
CA ASN A 229 -2.85 24.65 -7.27
C ASN A 229 -2.40 23.18 -7.20
N GLN A 230 -1.37 22.90 -6.40
CA GLN A 230 -0.92 21.53 -6.11
C GLN A 230 -2.08 20.66 -5.63
N LEU A 231 -2.86 21.12 -4.64
CA LEU A 231 -4.01 20.38 -4.11
C LEU A 231 -5.10 20.18 -5.17
N PHE A 232 -5.32 21.18 -6.04
CA PHE A 232 -6.27 21.03 -7.14
C PHE A 232 -5.80 19.97 -8.14
N TRP A 233 -4.53 20.01 -8.58
CA TRP A 233 -3.97 19.01 -9.48
C TRP A 233 -4.01 17.60 -8.88
N GLN A 234 -3.70 17.47 -7.59
CA GLN A 234 -3.83 16.19 -6.87
C GLN A 234 -5.28 15.70 -6.93
N SER A 235 -6.26 16.55 -6.64
CA SER A 235 -7.68 16.18 -6.70
C SER A 235 -8.14 15.77 -8.11
N LEU A 236 -7.53 16.33 -9.15
CA LEU A 236 -7.78 15.91 -10.53
C LEU A 236 -7.18 14.55 -10.81
N ARG A 237 -6.10 14.16 -10.14
CA ARG A 237 -5.30 12.95 -10.33
C ARG A 237 -5.70 11.77 -9.44
N GLU A 238 -6.48 11.98 -8.39
CA GLU A 238 -6.99 10.89 -7.55
C GLU A 238 -8.07 10.06 -8.29
N PRO A 239 -8.06 8.72 -8.17
CA PRO A 239 -9.15 7.90 -8.68
C PRO A 239 -10.41 8.07 -7.82
N GLU A 240 -11.56 8.31 -8.44
CA GLU A 240 -12.84 8.40 -7.71
C GLU A 240 -13.31 7.01 -7.25
N TRP A 241 -13.76 6.89 -5.99
CA TRP A 241 -14.34 5.66 -5.47
C TRP A 241 -15.57 5.93 -4.60
N ASN A 242 -16.71 6.20 -5.22
CA ASN A 242 -17.94 6.55 -4.50
C ASN A 242 -18.53 5.40 -3.65
N SER A 243 -18.20 4.15 -3.98
CA SER A 243 -18.68 2.92 -3.32
C SER A 243 -17.74 2.39 -2.23
N TYR A 244 -16.73 3.15 -1.82
CA TYR A 244 -15.62 2.69 -0.95
C TYR A 244 -16.05 1.98 0.34
N ASN A 245 -17.14 2.42 0.98
CA ASN A 245 -17.65 1.78 2.21
C ASN A 245 -18.66 0.64 1.96
N SER A 246 -19.01 0.36 0.71
CA SER A 246 -20.05 -0.62 0.36
C SER A 246 -19.46 -2.00 0.11
N GLY A 247 -20.15 -3.04 0.60
CA GLY A 247 -19.78 -4.45 0.35
C GLY A 247 -18.44 -4.88 0.95
N VAL A 248 -17.86 -4.09 1.87
CA VAL A 248 -16.60 -4.43 2.51
C VAL A 248 -16.82 -5.56 3.51
N SER A 249 -16.14 -6.68 3.31
CA SER A 249 -16.24 -7.85 4.18
C SER A 249 -14.88 -8.49 4.35
N ILE A 250 -14.68 -9.15 5.48
CA ILE A 250 -13.48 -9.91 5.78
C ILE A 250 -13.87 -11.27 6.37
N THR A 251 -13.15 -12.32 5.98
CA THR A 251 -13.36 -13.68 6.47
C THR A 251 -12.02 -14.36 6.68
N LEU A 252 -11.83 -14.97 7.86
CA LEU A 252 -10.67 -15.80 8.15
C LEU A 252 -10.79 -17.14 7.40
N MET A 253 -9.70 -17.53 6.74
CA MET A 253 -9.56 -18.80 6.03
C MET A 253 -8.36 -19.56 6.58
N GLY A 254 -8.50 -20.08 7.80
CA GLY A 254 -7.37 -20.63 8.55
C GLY A 254 -6.39 -19.53 8.94
N ASP A 255 -5.16 -19.59 8.41
CA ASP A 255 -4.06 -18.66 8.69
C ASP A 255 -4.02 -17.45 7.75
N LYS A 256 -5.09 -17.27 6.96
CA LYS A 256 -5.25 -16.23 5.93
C LYS A 256 -6.48 -15.38 6.19
N ALA A 257 -6.50 -14.18 5.61
CA ALA A 257 -7.71 -13.36 5.53
C ALA A 257 -8.12 -13.17 4.07
N GLN A 258 -9.39 -13.41 3.77
CA GLN A 258 -10.01 -12.99 2.52
C GLN A 258 -10.77 -11.69 2.75
N ILE A 259 -10.52 -10.70 1.91
CA ILE A 259 -11.15 -9.38 1.93
C ILE A 259 -11.94 -9.23 0.63
N ASN A 260 -13.17 -8.73 0.70
CA ASN A 260 -13.97 -8.36 -0.47
C ASN A 260 -14.49 -6.93 -0.32
N TRP A 261 -14.71 -6.22 -1.43
CA TRP A 261 -15.24 -4.85 -1.49
C TRP A 261 -16.05 -4.61 -2.77
N MET A 262 -16.77 -3.49 -2.87
CA MET A 262 -17.36 -3.05 -4.13
C MET A 262 -16.31 -2.35 -5.00
N PRO A 263 -16.12 -2.75 -6.28
CA PRO A 263 -15.21 -2.06 -7.20
C PRO A 263 -15.42 -0.54 -7.25
N ALA A 264 -14.31 0.19 -7.35
CA ALA A 264 -14.26 1.63 -7.60
C ALA A 264 -14.70 1.99 -9.02
N ASN A 265 -14.35 1.14 -9.99
CA ASN A 265 -14.74 1.31 -11.38
C ASN A 265 -14.94 -0.06 -12.05
N SER A 266 -15.64 -0.09 -13.18
CA SER A 266 -15.84 -1.29 -14.00
C SER A 266 -14.82 -1.43 -15.13
N THR A 267 -14.01 -0.39 -15.38
CA THR A 267 -12.99 -0.36 -16.43
C THR A 267 -11.79 -1.25 -16.12
N MET A 268 -11.32 -1.97 -17.13
CA MET A 268 -10.08 -2.75 -17.05
C MET A 268 -8.89 -1.89 -17.49
N ASN A 269 -8.27 -1.21 -16.53
CA ASN A 269 -7.09 -0.40 -16.75
C ASN A 269 -5.90 -0.85 -15.90
N ALA A 270 -4.79 -1.23 -16.54
CA ALA A 270 -3.63 -1.80 -15.85
C ALA A 270 -2.80 -0.77 -15.08
N ILE A 271 -3.09 0.53 -15.23
CA ILE A 271 -2.37 1.60 -14.51
C ILE A 271 -3.12 2.05 -13.26
N GLU A 272 -4.26 1.45 -12.99
CA GLU A 272 -5.13 1.74 -11.84
C GLU A 272 -5.29 0.47 -11.03
N GLY A 273 -5.62 0.61 -9.75
CA GLY A 273 -5.71 -0.55 -8.88
C GLY A 273 -5.91 -0.21 -7.42
N TYR A 274 -5.57 -1.17 -6.57
CA TYR A 274 -5.73 -1.10 -5.13
C TYR A 274 -4.43 -1.42 -4.39
N LEU A 275 -4.09 -0.55 -3.45
CA LEU A 275 -3.10 -0.80 -2.41
C LEU A 275 -3.81 -1.34 -1.17
N ILE A 276 -3.36 -2.48 -0.67
CA ILE A 276 -4.00 -3.17 0.46
C ILE A 276 -3.05 -3.19 1.64
N LEU A 277 -3.48 -2.58 2.74
CA LEU A 277 -2.73 -2.43 3.97
C LEU A 277 -3.35 -3.28 5.08
N ARG A 278 -2.53 -4.07 5.77
CA ARG A 278 -2.89 -4.73 7.04
C ARG A 278 -2.36 -3.89 8.20
N ILE A 279 -3.22 -3.54 9.13
CA ILE A 279 -2.96 -2.55 10.18
C ILE A 279 -3.33 -3.15 11.54
N PRO A 280 -2.44 -3.14 12.56
CA PRO A 280 -2.84 -3.43 13.92
C PRO A 280 -3.98 -2.51 14.34
N SER A 281 -5.07 -3.05 14.89
CA SER A 281 -6.29 -2.28 15.15
C SER A 281 -6.08 -1.11 16.11
N ASP A 282 -5.13 -1.23 17.02
CA ASP A 282 -4.76 -0.21 18.00
C ASP A 282 -3.93 0.94 17.41
N ASP A 283 -3.32 0.75 16.24
CA ASP A 283 -2.58 1.80 15.53
C ASP A 283 -3.44 2.50 14.45
N ILE A 284 -4.69 2.09 14.26
CA ILE A 284 -5.55 2.59 13.18
C ILE A 284 -5.80 4.11 13.24
N ALA A 285 -5.72 4.69 14.43
CA ALA A 285 -5.97 6.12 14.66
C ALA A 285 -4.76 7.01 14.32
N THR A 286 -3.56 6.45 14.31
CA THR A 286 -2.30 7.20 14.16
C THR A 286 -1.60 6.95 12.83
N PHE A 287 -2.04 5.95 12.06
CA PHE A 287 -1.39 5.62 10.79
C PHE A 287 -1.73 6.65 9.68
N PRO A 288 -0.74 7.05 8.86
CA PRO A 288 -0.94 8.03 7.78
C PRO A 288 -1.47 7.39 6.49
N PRO A 289 -2.22 8.12 5.63
CA PRO A 289 -2.57 7.65 4.30
C PRO A 289 -1.31 7.41 3.43
N PRO A 290 -1.41 6.61 2.35
CA PRO A 290 -0.32 6.48 1.39
C PRO A 290 0.04 7.85 0.78
N ALA A 291 1.32 8.08 0.55
CA ALA A 291 1.83 9.31 -0.04
C ALA A 291 1.79 9.22 -1.56
N ASP A 292 1.31 10.28 -2.21
CA ASP A 292 1.40 10.43 -3.67
C ASP A 292 2.85 10.45 -4.16
N GLY A 293 3.03 10.01 -5.40
CA GLY A 293 4.32 9.81 -6.05
C GLY A 293 5.11 8.61 -5.54
N LYS A 294 4.81 8.09 -4.34
CA LYS A 294 5.49 6.92 -3.78
C LYS A 294 4.97 5.61 -4.34
N ILE A 295 5.87 4.77 -4.82
CA ILE A 295 5.58 3.39 -5.22
C ILE A 295 5.76 2.45 -4.02
N TYR A 296 4.66 1.86 -3.55
CA TYR A 296 4.67 0.82 -2.53
C TYR A 296 4.71 -0.57 -3.15
N ASN A 297 5.51 -1.46 -2.56
CA ASN A 297 5.61 -2.88 -2.90
C ASN A 297 5.09 -3.74 -1.74
N VAL A 298 4.67 -4.97 -2.05
CA VAL A 298 4.27 -5.94 -1.02
C VAL A 298 5.43 -6.19 -0.06
N GLY A 299 5.17 -6.05 1.24
CA GLY A 299 6.18 -6.12 2.30
C GLY A 299 6.62 -4.77 2.84
N ASP A 300 6.41 -3.67 2.10
CA ASP A 300 6.75 -2.33 2.58
C ASP A 300 5.92 -1.96 3.82
N MET A 301 6.50 -1.13 4.68
CA MET A 301 5.84 -0.58 5.86
C MET A 301 5.42 0.88 5.63
N LEU A 302 4.21 1.21 6.06
CA LEU A 302 3.66 2.55 6.11
C LEU A 302 3.26 2.86 7.56
N GLY A 303 4.20 3.41 8.34
CA GLY A 303 4.06 3.43 9.80
C GLY A 303 4.00 2.00 10.34
N SER A 304 2.96 1.66 11.09
CA SER A 304 2.70 0.30 11.59
C SER A 304 1.96 -0.59 10.58
N ALA A 305 1.43 -0.02 9.49
CA ALA A 305 0.72 -0.76 8.47
C ALA A 305 1.71 -1.51 7.55
N LYS A 306 1.41 -2.77 7.24
CA LYS A 306 2.16 -3.55 6.24
C LYS A 306 1.39 -3.57 4.93
N VAL A 307 2.08 -3.30 3.82
CA VAL A 307 1.53 -3.52 2.48
C VAL A 307 1.49 -5.02 2.23
N VAL A 308 0.28 -5.57 2.14
CA VAL A 308 0.06 -7.01 1.96
C VAL A 308 -0.37 -7.35 0.54
N GLY A 309 -0.91 -6.39 -0.20
CA GLY A 309 -1.37 -6.60 -1.57
C GLY A 309 -1.28 -5.36 -2.43
N LEU A 310 -0.95 -5.58 -3.70
CA LEU A 310 -1.11 -4.62 -4.79
C LEU A 310 -1.91 -5.32 -5.89
N ILE A 311 -3.11 -4.83 -6.15
CA ILE A 311 -4.00 -5.38 -7.19
C ILE A 311 -4.12 -4.35 -8.29
N TYR A 312 -3.93 -4.77 -9.54
CA TYR A 312 -4.21 -3.94 -10.69
C TYR A 312 -5.64 -4.15 -11.18
N TYR A 313 -6.15 -3.16 -11.90
CA TYR A 313 -7.53 -3.04 -12.38
C TYR A 313 -8.54 -2.71 -11.27
N LEU A 314 -9.20 -1.55 -11.40
CA LEU A 314 -10.21 -1.11 -10.43
C LEU A 314 -11.49 -1.95 -10.44
N ASN A 315 -11.68 -2.85 -11.42
CA ASN A 315 -12.81 -3.78 -11.44
C ASN A 315 -12.63 -5.00 -10.51
N GLN A 316 -11.43 -5.20 -9.94
CA GLN A 316 -11.19 -6.24 -8.96
C GLN A 316 -11.90 -5.92 -7.64
N ASN A 317 -12.33 -6.97 -6.93
CA ASN A 317 -13.19 -6.85 -5.74
C ASN A 317 -12.81 -7.79 -4.60
N GLN A 318 -11.69 -8.51 -4.72
CA GLN A 318 -11.29 -9.52 -3.76
C GLN A 318 -9.77 -9.60 -3.61
N PHE A 319 -9.32 -9.89 -2.39
CA PHE A 319 -7.92 -10.17 -2.07
C PHE A 319 -7.80 -11.26 -1.00
N ILE A 320 -6.72 -12.03 -1.02
CA ILE A 320 -6.37 -12.98 0.04
C ILE A 320 -4.98 -12.64 0.58
N ASP A 321 -4.92 -12.22 1.84
CA ASP A 321 -3.68 -12.06 2.58
C ASP A 321 -3.16 -13.42 3.06
N ASN A 322 -2.19 -13.96 2.30
CA ASN A 322 -1.50 -15.21 2.64
C ASN A 322 -0.38 -15.01 3.69
N ASP A 323 -0.04 -13.77 4.02
CA ASP A 323 1.02 -13.41 4.97
C ASP A 323 0.48 -13.19 6.40
N LEU A 324 -0.84 -13.30 6.63
CA LEU A 324 -1.43 -13.16 7.97
C LEU A 324 -0.83 -14.16 8.98
N LYS A 325 -0.42 -15.34 8.53
CA LYS A 325 0.33 -16.32 9.35
C LYS A 325 1.55 -15.72 10.04
N ASN A 326 2.26 -14.80 9.38
CA ASN A 326 3.47 -14.14 9.87
C ASN A 326 3.19 -12.85 10.65
N ALA A 327 1.92 -12.44 10.78
CA ALA A 327 1.55 -11.30 11.59
C ALA A 327 1.72 -11.61 13.10
N GLU A 328 1.76 -10.59 13.94
CA GLU A 328 1.88 -10.75 15.37
C GLU A 328 0.63 -11.45 15.96
N CYS A 329 0.86 -12.42 16.83
CA CYS A 329 -0.18 -13.19 17.49
C CYS A 329 -0.77 -12.46 18.70
N GLY A 330 -2.06 -12.65 18.95
CA GLY A 330 -2.75 -12.10 20.13
C GLY A 330 -3.22 -10.66 19.96
N ARG A 331 -3.38 -10.20 18.72
CA ARG A 331 -3.83 -8.85 18.36
C ARG A 331 -4.92 -8.89 17.29
N GLN A 332 -5.62 -7.78 17.11
CA GLN A 332 -6.59 -7.63 16.03
C GLN A 332 -6.00 -6.84 14.87
N TYR A 333 -6.47 -7.14 13.66
CA TYR A 333 -6.06 -6.48 12.43
C TYR A 333 -7.25 -5.91 11.68
N ILE A 334 -7.06 -4.72 11.14
CA ILE A 334 -7.97 -4.06 10.19
C ILE A 334 -7.26 -3.97 8.85
N TYR A 335 -8.01 -4.11 7.76
CA TYR A 335 -7.48 -3.86 6.42
C TYR A 335 -8.05 -2.54 5.89
N ARG A 336 -7.19 -1.74 5.27
CA ARG A 336 -7.61 -0.62 4.44
C ARG A 336 -7.18 -0.82 3.00
N ILE A 337 -8.08 -0.50 2.08
CA ILE A 337 -7.86 -0.60 0.65
C ILE A 337 -7.93 0.81 0.07
N TYR A 338 -6.85 1.25 -0.57
CA TYR A 338 -6.73 2.55 -1.22
C TYR A 338 -6.72 2.35 -2.72
N ALA A 339 -7.64 3.01 -3.44
CA ALA A 339 -7.57 3.05 -4.89
C ALA A 339 -6.37 3.92 -5.31
N PHE A 340 -5.67 3.52 -6.36
CA PHE A 340 -4.60 4.30 -6.97
C PHE A 340 -4.74 4.35 -8.48
N ARG A 341 -4.08 5.33 -9.10
CA ARG A 341 -3.84 5.36 -10.53
C ARG A 341 -2.50 5.97 -10.90
N PHE A 342 -2.16 5.82 -12.17
CA PHE A 342 -0.88 6.12 -12.78
C PHE A 342 0.26 5.20 -12.33
N ASN A 343 1.19 5.01 -13.27
CA ASN A 343 2.47 4.38 -13.04
C ASN A 343 3.43 5.37 -12.37
N LYS A 344 4.61 4.85 -12.03
CA LYS A 344 5.76 5.66 -11.64
C LYS A 344 6.08 6.66 -12.77
N ASP A 345 6.47 7.88 -12.40
CA ASP A 345 6.90 8.90 -13.34
C ASP A 345 8.19 8.50 -14.07
N ASP A 346 8.20 8.64 -15.40
CA ASP A 346 9.34 8.22 -16.23
C ASP A 346 10.59 9.10 -15.99
N ALA A 347 10.39 10.36 -15.57
CA ALA A 347 11.45 11.29 -15.20
C ALA A 347 11.87 11.20 -13.71
N ASN A 348 11.26 10.31 -12.92
CA ASN A 348 11.45 10.17 -11.47
C ASN A 348 11.22 11.48 -10.69
N MET A 349 10.34 12.35 -11.18
CA MET A 349 9.96 13.59 -10.50
C MET A 349 8.90 13.35 -9.40
N ASP A 350 8.41 12.13 -9.27
CA ASP A 350 7.45 11.67 -8.27
C ASP A 350 8.03 11.42 -6.87
N GLY A 351 9.36 11.57 -6.70
CA GLY A 351 10.01 11.48 -5.39
C GLY A 351 9.66 12.63 -4.42
N VAL A 352 9.04 13.70 -4.94
CA VAL A 352 8.60 14.89 -4.18
C VAL A 352 7.08 15.02 -4.37
N PRO A 353 6.25 14.76 -3.34
CA PRO A 353 4.78 14.78 -3.47
C PRO A 353 4.20 16.09 -4.02
N GLU A 354 4.89 17.21 -3.78
CA GLU A 354 4.54 18.53 -4.26
C GLU A 354 4.60 18.69 -5.78
N ASN A 355 5.32 17.79 -6.47
CA ASN A 355 5.40 17.80 -7.93
C ASN A 355 4.13 17.24 -8.57
N VAL A 356 3.33 16.45 -7.84
CA VAL A 356 2.05 15.89 -8.35
C VAL A 356 2.27 15.06 -9.64
N ARG A 357 3.33 14.24 -9.61
CA ARG A 357 3.78 13.39 -10.71
C ARG A 357 3.61 11.91 -10.37
N GLY A 358 3.48 11.08 -11.41
CA GLY A 358 3.38 9.64 -11.26
C GLY A 358 2.16 9.19 -10.46
N ARG A 359 2.34 8.13 -9.67
CA ARG A 359 1.27 7.42 -8.96
C ARG A 359 0.55 8.31 -7.95
N THR A 360 -0.78 8.29 -7.98
CA THR A 360 -1.63 9.03 -7.03
C THR A 360 -2.61 8.07 -6.35
N TYR A 361 -2.84 8.26 -5.04
CA TYR A 361 -3.75 7.45 -4.23
C TYR A 361 -4.96 8.27 -3.81
N ASN A 362 -6.15 7.67 -3.78
CA ASN A 362 -7.29 8.28 -3.11
C ASN A 362 -7.12 8.15 -1.59
N GLY A 363 -6.44 9.11 -0.98
CA GLY A 363 -6.10 9.09 0.45
C GLY A 363 -7.28 9.31 1.39
N SER A 364 -8.41 9.81 0.88
CA SER A 364 -9.56 10.24 1.69
C SER A 364 -10.76 9.28 1.64
N GLN A 365 -10.95 8.56 0.53
CA GLN A 365 -12.04 7.60 0.31
C GLN A 365 -11.45 6.20 0.08
N PHE A 366 -11.39 5.41 1.15
CA PHE A 366 -10.78 4.09 1.17
C PHE A 366 -11.72 3.07 1.83
N ALA A 367 -11.74 1.83 1.35
CA ALA A 367 -12.48 0.78 2.02
C ALA A 367 -11.77 0.37 3.31
N GLN A 368 -12.55 0.02 4.35
CA GLN A 368 -12.04 -0.46 5.63
C GLN A 368 -12.86 -1.66 6.13
N THR A 369 -12.18 -2.71 6.56
CA THR A 369 -12.84 -3.89 7.14
C THR A 369 -13.19 -3.68 8.61
N ASN A 370 -14.09 -4.53 9.13
CA ASN A 370 -14.13 -4.79 10.57
C ASN A 370 -12.82 -5.42 11.04
N PRO A 371 -12.45 -5.28 12.33
CA PRO A 371 -11.27 -5.94 12.88
C PRO A 371 -11.45 -7.47 12.87
N ILE A 372 -10.35 -8.19 12.66
CA ILE A 372 -10.26 -9.64 12.82
C ILE A 372 -9.24 -10.01 13.88
N ASP A 373 -9.55 -11.01 14.70
CA ASP A 373 -8.62 -11.55 15.69
C ASP A 373 -7.58 -12.46 15.05
N LYS A 374 -6.31 -12.31 15.44
CA LYS A 374 -5.30 -13.36 15.28
C LYS A 374 -5.07 -14.01 16.64
N PRO A 375 -5.92 -14.97 17.07
CA PRO A 375 -5.90 -15.50 18.43
C PRO A 375 -4.56 -16.16 18.74
N LYS A 376 -4.15 -16.04 20.00
CA LYS A 376 -2.96 -16.69 20.57
C LYS A 376 -3.42 -17.63 21.68
N PRO A 377 -2.95 -18.89 21.73
CA PRO A 377 -3.32 -19.78 22.83
C PRO A 377 -2.94 -19.18 24.19
N PRO A 378 -3.69 -19.46 25.27
CA PRO A 378 -3.26 -19.15 26.62
C PRO A 378 -1.97 -19.93 26.94
N LYS A 379 -1.10 -19.32 27.73
CA LYS A 379 0.17 -19.95 28.13
C LYS A 379 -0.09 -21.27 28.88
N PRO A 380 0.43 -22.41 28.41
CA PRO A 380 0.20 -23.69 29.07
C PRO A 380 0.85 -23.75 30.45
N THR A 381 0.15 -24.34 31.41
CA THR A 381 0.71 -24.65 32.75
C THR A 381 0.90 -26.14 32.87
N ILE A 382 2.08 -26.60 33.27
CA ILE A 382 2.37 -28.01 33.50
C ILE A 382 2.75 -28.25 34.95
N GLN A 383 2.35 -29.41 35.49
CA GLN A 383 2.65 -29.80 36.86
C GLN A 383 3.14 -31.24 36.90
N SER A 384 4.32 -31.45 37.46
CA SER A 384 4.85 -32.78 37.73
C SER A 384 4.09 -33.44 38.88
N LYS A 385 4.14 -34.77 38.92
CA LYS A 385 3.56 -35.58 40.01
C LYS A 385 3.90 -34.97 41.38
N GLU A 386 2.86 -34.63 42.14
CA GLU A 386 2.94 -34.04 43.49
C GLU A 386 3.76 -32.72 43.58
N GLY A 387 4.01 -32.06 42.45
CA GLY A 387 4.89 -30.88 42.38
C GLY A 387 6.37 -31.17 42.63
N ARG A 388 6.79 -32.45 42.57
CA ARG A 388 8.18 -32.88 42.77
C ARG A 388 8.96 -32.84 41.46
N ASN A 389 10.28 -32.66 41.55
CA ASN A 389 11.18 -32.60 40.39
C ASN A 389 12.28 -33.68 40.44
N VAL A 390 12.28 -34.52 41.48
CA VAL A 390 13.23 -35.62 41.68
C VAL A 390 12.46 -36.87 42.06
N PHE A 391 12.74 -37.98 41.37
CA PHE A 391 12.05 -39.26 41.52
C PHE A 391 13.05 -40.41 41.39
N CYS A 392 12.73 -41.58 41.94
CA CYS A 392 13.50 -42.80 41.69
C CYS A 392 13.02 -43.50 40.41
N GLU A 393 13.90 -44.26 39.74
CA GLU A 393 13.59 -44.99 38.50
C GLU A 393 12.40 -45.96 38.63
N ALA A 394 12.20 -46.54 39.81
CA ALA A 394 11.06 -47.42 40.10
C ALA A 394 9.71 -46.69 40.31
N GLU A 395 9.70 -45.35 40.42
CA GLU A 395 8.46 -44.58 40.57
C GLU A 395 7.78 -44.36 39.22
N ALA A 396 6.45 -44.53 39.17
CA ALA A 396 5.67 -44.00 38.05
C ALA A 396 5.62 -42.47 38.14
N VAL A 397 6.26 -41.79 37.18
CA VAL A 397 6.34 -40.32 37.08
C VAL A 397 5.50 -39.83 35.90
N PHE A 398 4.76 -38.75 36.11
CA PHE A 398 4.00 -38.09 35.05
C PHE A 398 4.03 -36.57 35.22
N ILE A 399 3.73 -35.87 34.12
CA ILE A 399 3.49 -34.42 34.10
C ILE A 399 2.11 -34.20 33.47
N ASP A 400 1.26 -33.44 34.17
CA ASP A 400 -0.05 -33.06 33.70
C ASP A 400 -0.05 -31.64 33.13
N LEU A 401 -0.77 -31.45 32.02
CA LEU A 401 -1.20 -30.15 31.52
C LEU A 401 -2.40 -29.69 32.37
N ILE A 402 -2.27 -28.52 32.99
CA ILE A 402 -3.26 -27.92 33.86
C ILE A 402 -4.01 -26.80 33.11
N GLY A 403 -5.33 -26.79 33.27
CA GLY A 403 -6.24 -25.78 32.72
C GLY A 403 -7.22 -26.33 31.69
N ASP A 404 -8.20 -25.51 31.35
CA ASP A 404 -9.19 -25.81 30.31
C ASP A 404 -8.77 -25.16 29.00
N TYR A 405 -8.64 -25.96 27.95
CA TYR A 405 -8.28 -25.51 26.62
C TYR A 405 -9.40 -25.85 25.63
N THR A 406 -9.60 -24.97 24.68
CA THR A 406 -10.58 -25.12 23.61
C THR A 406 -10.11 -26.11 22.55
N THR A 407 -11.05 -26.67 21.77
CA THR A 407 -10.75 -27.70 20.76
C THR A 407 -9.98 -27.19 19.54
N ASP A 408 -9.82 -25.87 19.42
CA ASP A 408 -9.01 -25.19 18.41
C ASP A 408 -7.53 -25.07 18.81
N ILE A 409 -7.12 -25.68 19.93
CA ILE A 409 -5.73 -25.74 20.38
C ILE A 409 -5.23 -27.18 20.29
N ILE A 410 -4.05 -27.37 19.72
CA ILE A 410 -3.31 -28.63 19.71
C ILE A 410 -2.02 -28.51 20.52
N PHE A 411 -1.57 -29.63 21.08
CA PHE A 411 -0.40 -29.68 21.94
C PHE A 411 0.66 -30.63 21.40
N GLN A 412 1.92 -30.34 21.73
CA GLN A 412 3.05 -31.23 21.49
C GLN A 412 4.01 -31.14 22.68
N TRP A 413 4.34 -32.28 23.28
CA TRP A 413 5.36 -32.37 24.34
C TRP A 413 6.77 -32.40 23.77
N TYR A 414 7.71 -31.83 24.51
CA TYR A 414 9.14 -31.74 24.19
C TYR A 414 10.00 -32.20 25.37
N LEU A 415 11.09 -32.87 25.06
CA LEU A 415 12.17 -33.24 25.97
C LEU A 415 13.50 -32.67 25.45
N ASP A 416 14.16 -31.84 26.25
CA ASP A 416 15.44 -31.19 25.93
C ASP A 416 15.41 -30.48 24.56
N GLY A 417 14.29 -29.80 24.28
CA GLY A 417 14.05 -29.06 23.05
C GLY A 417 13.67 -29.90 21.82
N LYS A 418 13.52 -31.23 21.96
CA LYS A 418 13.07 -32.12 20.87
C LYS A 418 11.65 -32.62 21.11
N PRO A 419 10.78 -32.66 20.07
CA PRO A 419 9.42 -33.16 20.23
C PRO A 419 9.44 -34.65 20.59
N ILE A 420 8.59 -35.04 21.54
CA ILE A 420 8.36 -36.44 21.90
C ILE A 420 7.30 -36.99 20.93
N PRO A 421 7.63 -37.89 19.99
CA PRO A 421 6.71 -38.25 18.92
C PRO A 421 5.40 -38.87 19.45
N GLY A 422 4.26 -38.33 19.01
CA GLY A 422 2.92 -38.82 19.35
C GLY A 422 2.35 -38.28 20.67
N GLU A 423 3.17 -37.61 21.49
CA GLU A 423 2.74 -37.09 22.79
C GLU A 423 2.04 -35.73 22.63
N THR A 424 0.71 -35.78 22.58
CA THR A 424 -0.19 -34.62 22.38
C THR A 424 -1.27 -34.51 23.45
N GLY A 425 -1.37 -35.49 24.34
CA GLY A 425 -2.38 -35.55 25.41
C GLY A 425 -2.07 -34.64 26.59
N SER A 426 -3.06 -34.49 27.48
CA SER A 426 -2.92 -33.70 28.71
C SER A 426 -2.08 -34.38 29.80
N HIS A 427 -1.72 -35.65 29.62
CA HIS A 427 -0.94 -36.44 30.57
C HIS A 427 0.28 -37.04 29.86
N LEU A 428 1.48 -36.76 30.37
CA LEU A 428 2.73 -37.30 29.84
C LEU A 428 3.39 -38.22 30.85
N ASN A 429 3.64 -39.47 30.47
CA ASN A 429 4.45 -40.39 31.28
C ASN A 429 5.95 -40.08 31.11
N VAL A 430 6.67 -39.97 32.22
CA VAL A 430 8.08 -39.59 32.26
C VAL A 430 8.94 -40.75 32.73
N THR A 431 9.97 -41.08 31.95
CA THR A 431 10.92 -42.18 32.24
C THR A 431 12.38 -41.74 32.20
N LYS A 432 12.66 -40.50 31.79
CA LYS A 432 14.01 -39.96 31.61
C LYS A 432 14.16 -38.63 32.31
N SER A 433 15.32 -38.40 32.90
CA SER A 433 15.74 -37.08 33.34
C SER A 433 15.82 -36.12 32.14
N GLY A 434 15.46 -34.86 32.36
CA GLY A 434 15.59 -33.82 31.34
C GLY A 434 14.66 -32.64 31.57
N ASN A 435 14.66 -31.71 30.62
CA ASN A 435 13.82 -30.53 30.61
C ASN A 435 12.58 -30.77 29.76
N TYR A 436 11.42 -30.87 30.42
CA TYR A 436 10.13 -31.08 29.77
C TYR A 436 9.40 -29.75 29.56
N GLN A 437 8.77 -29.62 28.39
CA GLN A 437 7.95 -28.46 28.03
C GLN A 437 6.81 -28.93 27.13
N ILE A 438 5.67 -28.23 27.17
CA ILE A 438 4.60 -28.42 26.20
C ILE A 438 4.40 -27.14 25.38
N ILE A 439 4.20 -27.29 24.08
CA ILE A 439 3.84 -26.19 23.18
C ILE A 439 2.37 -26.34 22.82
N ALA A 440 1.60 -25.28 22.99
CA ALA A 440 0.23 -25.14 22.51
C ALA A 440 0.21 -24.31 21.23
N GLN A 441 -0.49 -24.79 20.21
CA GLN A 441 -0.66 -24.12 18.92
C GLN A 441 -2.14 -23.96 18.61
N HIS A 442 -2.53 -22.77 18.16
CA HIS A 442 -3.88 -22.51 17.67
C HIS A 442 -4.04 -23.03 16.23
N LEU A 443 -5.09 -23.81 15.95
CA LEU A 443 -5.30 -24.48 14.66
C LEU A 443 -5.45 -23.52 13.48
N THR A 444 -6.18 -22.41 13.66
CA THR A 444 -6.41 -21.44 12.56
C THR A 444 -5.28 -20.42 12.44
N SER A 445 -4.92 -19.72 13.52
CA SER A 445 -3.91 -18.66 13.45
C SER A 445 -2.46 -19.15 13.39
N LEU A 446 -2.21 -20.44 13.68
CA LEU A 446 -0.89 -21.05 13.82
C LEU A 446 -0.02 -20.41 14.90
N CYS A 447 -0.61 -19.62 15.79
CA CYS A 447 0.08 -18.97 16.89
C CYS A 447 0.43 -19.97 17.98
N GLU A 448 1.64 -19.85 18.53
CA GLU A 448 2.15 -20.76 19.55
C GLU A 448 2.44 -20.06 20.89
N THR A 449 2.33 -20.84 21.96
CA THR A 449 2.81 -20.51 23.29
C THR A 449 3.37 -21.74 23.96
N SER A 450 4.44 -21.58 24.73
CA SER A 450 5.08 -22.66 25.48
C SER A 450 4.85 -22.52 26.98
N SER A 451 4.82 -23.67 27.67
CA SER A 451 4.86 -23.71 29.13
C SER A 451 6.21 -23.24 29.67
N GLU A 452 6.25 -23.03 30.99
CA GLU A 452 7.51 -23.08 31.72
C GLU A 452 8.18 -24.46 31.59
N ILE A 453 9.50 -24.50 31.77
CA ILE A 453 10.28 -25.75 31.73
C ILE A 453 10.17 -26.48 33.07
N ALA A 454 9.71 -27.73 33.03
CA ALA A 454 9.76 -28.65 34.16
C ALA A 454 11.04 -29.51 34.08
N LYS A 455 12.00 -29.25 34.98
CA LYS A 455 13.24 -30.03 35.07
C LYS A 455 13.01 -31.27 35.94
N ILE A 456 13.07 -32.45 35.34
CA ILE A 456 12.89 -33.73 36.04
C ILE A 456 14.22 -34.45 36.18
N THR A 457 14.49 -34.99 37.38
CA THR A 457 15.63 -35.86 37.66
C THR A 457 15.12 -37.22 38.10
N ILE A 458 15.47 -38.27 37.36
CA ILE A 458 15.28 -39.67 37.71
C ILE A 458 16.60 -40.19 38.29
N LEU A 459 16.56 -40.62 39.55
CA LEU A 459 17.67 -41.26 40.25
C LEU A 459 17.65 -42.77 39.95
N PRO A 460 18.80 -43.39 39.65
CA PRO A 460 18.87 -44.82 39.42
C PRO A 460 18.47 -45.59 40.68
N GLU A 461 18.07 -46.86 40.51
CA GLU A 461 17.87 -47.73 41.65
C GLU A 461 19.13 -47.85 42.51
N PRO A 462 19.00 -47.85 43.85
CA PRO A 462 20.15 -48.00 44.73
C PRO A 462 20.77 -49.39 44.55
N THR A 463 22.05 -49.43 44.21
CA THR A 463 22.81 -50.69 44.10
C THR A 463 23.63 -50.90 45.37
N ALA A 464 23.35 -51.96 46.12
CA ALA A 464 24.18 -52.40 47.24
C ALA A 464 24.81 -53.76 46.93
N SER A 465 26.09 -53.91 47.21
CA SER A 465 26.83 -55.17 47.07
C SER A 465 27.38 -55.60 48.42
N LEU A 466 27.15 -56.86 48.76
CA LEU A 466 27.57 -57.46 50.02
C LEU A 466 28.87 -58.24 49.83
N PHE A 467 29.82 -58.08 50.75
CA PHE A 467 31.11 -58.76 50.74
C PHE A 467 31.44 -59.38 52.09
N ILE A 468 32.23 -60.46 52.08
CA ILE A 468 32.97 -60.94 53.25
C ILE A 468 34.37 -60.36 53.17
N ARG A 469 34.85 -59.76 54.27
CA ARG A 469 36.21 -59.24 54.38
C ARG A 469 37.15 -60.32 54.92
N ASP A 470 38.18 -60.64 54.14
CA ASP A 470 39.28 -61.55 54.53
C ASP A 470 40.62 -60.80 54.41
N GLY A 471 41.12 -60.31 55.54
CA GLY A 471 42.28 -59.40 55.58
C GLY A 471 42.05 -58.12 54.75
N SER A 472 42.80 -57.98 53.65
CA SER A 472 42.66 -56.88 52.66
C SER A 472 41.77 -57.23 51.46
N ASN A 473 41.30 -58.48 51.35
CA ASN A 473 40.49 -58.95 50.23
C ASN A 473 38.99 -58.83 50.54
N PHE A 474 38.19 -58.60 49.49
CA PHE A 474 36.73 -58.58 49.54
C PHE A 474 36.18 -59.70 48.65
N ILE A 475 35.44 -60.62 49.27
CA ILE A 475 34.82 -61.77 48.59
C ILE A 475 33.33 -61.44 48.41
N PRO A 476 32.80 -61.37 47.17
CA PRO A 476 31.40 -61.03 46.94
C PRO A 476 30.46 -62.10 47.50
N VAL A 477 29.41 -61.66 48.19
CA VAL A 477 28.30 -62.49 48.64
C VAL A 477 27.19 -62.38 47.60
N ILE A 478 26.87 -63.50 46.98
CA ILE A 478 25.78 -63.68 46.02
C ILE A 478 24.71 -64.60 46.61
N ASN A 479 23.61 -64.80 45.88
CA ASN A 479 22.41 -65.49 46.39
C ASN A 479 22.64 -66.94 46.87
N ASP A 480 23.66 -67.63 46.39
CA ASP A 480 24.02 -69.01 46.72
C ASP A 480 25.25 -69.12 47.64
N THR A 481 25.73 -68.00 48.17
CA THR A 481 26.87 -67.99 49.10
C THR A 481 26.46 -68.56 50.45
N ILE A 482 27.04 -69.71 50.82
CA ILE A 482 26.88 -70.32 52.14
C ILE A 482 28.03 -69.85 53.03
N ILE A 483 27.70 -69.23 54.16
CA ILE A 483 28.67 -68.71 55.12
C ILE A 483 28.74 -69.64 56.33
N TYR A 484 29.89 -70.30 56.52
CA TYR A 484 30.15 -71.14 57.69
C TYR A 484 30.83 -70.33 58.79
N VAL A 485 30.32 -70.41 60.01
CA VAL A 485 30.99 -69.86 61.21
C VAL A 485 31.63 -71.02 61.97
N CYS A 486 32.96 -71.08 61.95
CA CYS A 486 33.73 -72.12 62.63
C CYS A 486 34.14 -71.66 64.05
N LYS A 487 34.20 -72.61 64.99
CA LYS A 487 34.61 -72.37 66.38
C LYS A 487 35.90 -73.14 66.68
N GLU A 488 37.05 -72.50 66.55
CA GLU A 488 38.32 -73.01 67.06
C GLU A 488 39.01 -71.91 67.89
N ASN A 489 39.17 -72.15 69.19
CA ASN A 489 39.75 -71.21 70.17
C ASN A 489 39.11 -69.80 70.22
N GLY A 490 37.82 -69.72 69.88
CA GLY A 490 37.05 -68.48 69.80
C GLY A 490 36.01 -68.58 68.67
N TRP A 491 35.17 -67.56 68.52
CA TRP A 491 34.32 -67.43 67.34
C TRP A 491 35.04 -66.54 66.33
N ILE A 492 35.35 -67.08 65.14
CA ILE A 492 35.82 -66.27 64.01
C ILE A 492 34.59 -65.91 63.18
N TYR A 493 34.08 -64.70 63.36
CA TYR A 493 32.94 -64.22 62.59
C TYR A 493 33.42 -63.60 61.27
N PRO A 494 32.82 -63.97 60.13
CA PRO A 494 33.05 -63.26 58.89
C PRO A 494 32.59 -61.82 59.06
N ILE A 495 33.46 -60.88 58.70
CA ILE A 495 33.12 -59.46 58.73
C ILE A 495 32.38 -59.17 57.44
N LEU A 496 31.07 -58.99 57.53
CA LEU A 496 30.25 -58.56 56.41
C LEU A 496 30.47 -57.07 56.16
N ASN A 497 30.64 -56.72 54.90
CA ASN A 497 30.83 -55.35 54.45
C ASN A 497 29.85 -55.08 53.32
N LEU A 498 28.91 -54.16 53.57
CA LEU A 498 28.02 -53.65 52.52
C LEU A 498 28.67 -52.42 51.88
N GLN A 499 28.70 -52.38 50.56
CA GLN A 499 29.22 -51.25 49.78
C GLN A 499 28.10 -50.70 48.88
N GLY A 500 28.05 -49.38 48.70
CA GLY A 500 27.10 -48.71 47.80
C GLY A 500 25.79 -48.24 48.44
N SER A 501 25.61 -48.41 49.76
CA SER A 501 24.42 -47.96 50.49
C SER A 501 24.68 -46.72 51.34
N ASP A 502 23.76 -45.76 51.33
CA ASP A 502 23.82 -44.56 52.18
C ASP A 502 23.36 -44.82 53.62
N SER A 503 22.55 -45.87 53.83
CA SER A 503 22.16 -46.36 55.15
C SER A 503 21.94 -47.87 55.12
N THR A 504 22.21 -48.55 56.23
CA THR A 504 22.12 -50.01 56.32
C THR A 504 21.47 -50.47 57.61
N GLU A 505 20.56 -51.42 57.49
CA GLU A 505 20.04 -52.17 58.63
C GLU A 505 20.36 -53.65 58.43
N TRP A 506 20.93 -54.28 59.46
CA TRP A 506 21.25 -55.71 59.43
C TRP A 506 20.16 -56.50 60.13
N TYR A 507 19.63 -57.51 59.45
CA TYR A 507 18.65 -58.43 60.02
C TYR A 507 19.26 -59.83 60.10
N PHE A 508 18.97 -60.54 61.20
CA PHE A 508 19.27 -61.97 61.34
C PHE A 508 18.02 -62.67 61.88
N ASP A 509 17.54 -63.71 61.18
CA ASP A 509 16.27 -64.38 61.48
C ASP A 509 15.09 -63.40 61.66
N ASN A 510 14.95 -62.44 60.73
CA ASN A 510 13.93 -61.37 60.75
C ASN A 510 13.96 -60.46 62.00
N ARG A 511 15.07 -60.42 62.73
CA ARG A 511 15.27 -59.50 63.86
C ARG A 511 16.36 -58.49 63.52
N LEU A 512 16.06 -57.21 63.73
CA LEU A 512 17.03 -56.13 63.59
C LEU A 512 18.20 -56.37 64.57
N LYS A 513 19.42 -56.34 64.05
CA LYS A 513 20.65 -56.38 64.81
C LYS A 513 21.02 -54.93 65.14
N THR A 514 20.78 -54.54 66.38
CA THR A 514 21.19 -53.25 66.95
C THR A 514 22.66 -53.22 67.31
#